data_AF-A0A949I388-F1
#
_entry.id   AF-A0A949I388-F1
#
_cell.length_a   1.000
_cell.length_b   1.000
_cell.length_c   1.000
_cell.angle_alpha   90.00
_cell.angle_beta   90.00
_cell.angle_gamma   90.00
#
_symmetry.space_group_name_H-M   'P 1'
#
loop_
_entity.id
_entity.type
_entity.pdbx_description
1 polymer ?
#
loop_
_entity_poly.entity_id
_entity_poly.type
_entity_poly.pdbx_seq_one_letter_code
_entity_poly.pdbx_strand_id
1 'polypeptide(L)'
;MSTSVVAVSTSVAAISTSLNATNGTVTNVSTSVASMGTAMVSLSTSFDAVSSSVTSLKQDIQSMKTQMQDNRAYTARGVAGTAALIGIPEVSGAGKFALGLGTGSYDGTGAFAVGGSVNINEQIKLKFGAAKASGGEAVYSAGFRIQW
;
A
#
# COMPACT_ATOMS: atom_id res chain seq x y z
N MET A 1 36.70 79.12 29.28
CA MET A 1 35.36 78.58 28.92
C MET A 1 35.26 78.09 27.49
N SER A 2 35.93 78.71 26.49
CA SER A 2 35.75 78.33 25.07
C SER A 2 36.24 76.92 24.69
N THR A 3 37.34 76.44 25.27
CA THR A 3 37.92 75.11 24.96
C THR A 3 37.04 73.93 25.40
N SER A 4 36.46 74.00 26.60
CA SER A 4 35.55 72.95 27.10
C SER A 4 34.27 72.85 26.27
N VAL A 5 33.73 73.99 25.80
CA VAL A 5 32.55 74.01 24.94
C VAL A 5 32.85 73.35 23.58
N VAL A 6 34.01 73.65 22.98
CA VAL A 6 34.44 73.02 21.72
C VAL A 6 34.56 71.49 21.88
N ALA A 7 35.19 71.01 22.95
CA ALA A 7 35.31 69.57 23.21
C ALA A 7 33.95 68.88 23.37
N VAL A 8 33.00 69.53 24.05
CA VAL A 8 31.62 69.03 24.17
C VAL A 8 30.96 68.97 22.80
N SER A 9 31.09 70.01 21.97
CA SER A 9 30.52 70.02 20.60
C SER A 9 31.07 68.88 19.74
N THR A 10 32.37 68.58 19.81
CA THR A 10 32.98 67.45 19.09
C THR A 10 32.42 66.12 19.57
N SER A 11 32.29 65.91 20.88
CA SER A 11 31.70 64.69 21.44
C SER A 11 30.24 64.51 21.01
N VAL A 12 29.45 65.58 21.01
CA VAL A 12 28.05 65.55 20.53
C VAL A 12 27.99 65.16 19.06
N ALA A 13 28.88 65.68 18.21
CA ALA A 13 28.93 65.29 16.80
C ALA A 13 29.24 63.79 16.63
N ALA A 14 30.23 63.26 17.36
CA ALA A 14 30.59 61.84 17.32
C ALA A 14 29.46 60.92 17.81
N ILE A 15 28.75 61.33 18.87
CA ILE A 15 27.56 60.62 19.37
C ILE A 15 26.47 60.61 18.29
N SER A 16 26.24 61.73 17.61
CA SER A 16 25.23 61.82 16.55
C SER A 16 25.53 60.88 15.37
N THR A 17 26.80 60.79 14.95
CA THR A 17 27.24 59.81 13.94
C THR A 17 27.03 58.37 14.40
N SER A 18 27.39 58.06 15.65
CA SER A 18 27.23 56.71 16.22
C SER A 18 25.76 56.30 16.36
N LEU A 19 24.89 57.25 16.70
CA LEU A 19 23.45 57.03 16.78
C LEU A 19 22.85 56.73 15.40
N ASN A 20 23.27 57.45 14.36
CA ASN A 20 22.85 57.18 12.98
C ASN A 20 23.28 55.78 12.51
N ALA A 21 24.50 55.35 12.82
CA ALA A 21 24.99 54.00 12.50
C ALA A 21 24.19 52.91 13.24
N THR A 22 23.90 53.14 14.53
CA THR A 22 23.04 52.25 15.32
C THR A 22 21.63 52.17 14.72
N ASN A 23 21.06 53.29 14.32
CA ASN A 23 19.73 53.34 13.72
C ASN A 23 19.68 52.52 12.42
N GLY A 24 20.71 52.62 11.57
CA GLY A 24 20.84 51.79 10.37
C GLY A 24 20.92 50.29 10.68
N THR A 25 21.66 49.92 11.73
CA THR A 25 21.75 48.52 12.20
C THR A 25 20.38 48.01 12.67
N VAL A 26 19.65 48.82 13.44
CA VAL A 26 18.29 48.48 13.91
C VAL A 26 17.33 48.30 12.74
N THR A 27 17.40 49.15 11.71
CA THR A 27 16.60 48.97 10.48
C THR A 27 16.90 47.63 9.80
N ASN A 28 18.17 47.28 9.63
CA ASN A 28 18.58 46.02 8.99
C ASN A 28 18.11 44.78 9.79
N VAL A 29 18.22 44.84 11.12
CA VAL A 29 17.70 43.77 12.01
C VAL A 29 16.20 43.65 11.87
N SER A 30 15.46 44.77 11.86
CA SER A 30 14.00 44.77 11.68
C SER A 30 13.60 44.10 10.36
N THR A 31 14.27 44.42 9.26
CA THR A 31 14.04 43.79 7.95
C THR A 31 14.34 42.28 7.98
N SER A 32 15.41 41.87 8.66
CA SER A 32 15.77 40.45 8.78
C SER A 32 14.77 39.66 9.61
N VAL A 33 14.27 40.25 10.69
CA VAL A 33 13.22 39.64 11.53
C VAL A 33 11.93 39.50 10.73
N ALA A 34 11.56 40.50 9.93
CA ALA A 34 10.39 40.42 9.06
C ALA A 34 10.50 39.29 8.03
N SER A 35 11.66 39.15 7.37
CA SER A 35 11.89 38.07 6.39
C SER A 35 11.90 36.69 7.04
N MET A 36 12.47 36.55 8.24
CA MET A 36 12.40 35.33 9.04
C MET A 36 10.95 34.97 9.38
N GLY A 37 10.11 35.95 9.71
CA GLY A 37 8.68 35.75 9.93
C GLY A 37 7.99 35.16 8.71
N THR A 38 8.26 35.68 7.52
CA THR A 38 7.73 35.12 6.26
C THR A 38 8.22 33.70 6.01
N ALA A 39 9.52 33.43 6.19
CA ALA A 39 10.09 32.10 6.01
C ALA A 39 9.49 31.07 6.98
N MET A 40 9.23 31.45 8.23
CA MET A 40 8.59 30.60 9.23
C MET A 40 7.16 30.22 8.82
N VAL A 41 6.39 31.17 8.28
CA VAL A 41 5.04 30.88 7.75
C VAL A 41 5.11 29.88 6.60
N SER A 42 6.02 30.07 5.64
CA SER A 42 6.22 29.13 4.53
C SER A 42 6.63 27.73 5.00
N LEU A 43 7.49 27.65 6.02
CA LEU A 43 7.88 26.38 6.63
C LEU A 43 6.69 25.70 7.31
N SER A 44 5.85 26.45 8.03
CA SER A 44 4.63 25.92 8.65
C SER A 44 3.70 25.31 7.60
N THR A 45 3.44 26.02 6.50
CA THR A 45 2.61 25.50 5.40
C THR A 45 3.21 24.24 4.77
N SER A 46 4.55 24.21 4.59
CA SER A 46 5.23 23.03 4.05
C SER A 46 5.13 21.83 4.99
N PHE A 47 5.23 22.08 6.30
CA PHE A 47 5.07 21.04 7.33
C PHE A 47 3.65 20.47 7.32
N ASP A 48 2.62 21.31 7.20
CA ASP A 48 1.22 20.86 7.12
C ASP A 48 0.97 19.99 5.88
N ALA A 49 1.56 20.36 4.74
CA ALA A 49 1.48 19.58 3.50
C ALA A 49 2.17 18.21 3.65
N VAL A 50 3.34 18.17 4.30
CA VAL A 50 4.05 16.91 4.60
C VAL A 50 3.24 16.04 5.57
N SER A 51 2.69 16.62 6.63
CA SER A 51 1.84 15.92 7.61
C SER A 51 0.61 15.28 6.95
N SER A 52 -0.03 16.01 6.04
CA SER A 52 -1.15 15.51 5.23
C SER A 52 -0.71 14.34 4.34
N SER A 53 0.43 14.48 3.65
CA SER A 53 0.99 13.43 2.79
C SER A 53 1.30 12.15 3.56
N VAL A 54 1.89 12.28 4.76
CA VAL A 54 2.17 11.13 5.66
C VAL A 54 0.87 10.44 6.09
N THR A 55 -0.20 11.19 6.30
CA THR A 55 -1.50 10.63 6.67
C THR A 55 -2.11 9.83 5.51
N SER A 56 -2.06 10.35 4.29
CA SER A 56 -2.50 9.63 3.09
C SER A 56 -1.68 8.35 2.87
N LEU A 57 -0.34 8.42 2.97
CA LEU A 57 0.53 7.25 2.84
C LEU A 57 0.20 6.16 3.87
N LYS A 58 -0.15 6.54 5.12
CA LYS A 58 -0.59 5.57 6.12
C LYS A 58 -1.89 4.88 5.68
N GLN A 59 -2.86 5.61 5.12
CA GLN A 59 -4.10 5.02 4.63
C GLN A 59 -3.86 4.07 3.46
N ASP A 60 -2.98 4.45 2.53
CA ASP A 60 -2.60 3.62 1.39
C ASP A 60 -1.93 2.31 1.84
N ILE A 61 -0.98 2.40 2.79
CA ILE A 61 -0.31 1.22 3.36
C ILE A 61 -1.31 0.27 4.03
N GLN A 62 -2.30 0.80 4.76
CA GLN A 62 -3.32 -0.07 5.37
C GLN A 62 -4.22 -0.71 4.32
N SER A 63 -4.57 0.02 3.27
CA SER A 63 -5.35 -0.52 2.15
C SER A 63 -4.59 -1.61 1.41
N MET A 64 -3.29 -1.41 1.14
CA MET A 64 -2.41 -2.43 0.56
C MET A 64 -2.30 -3.66 1.46
N LYS A 65 -2.18 -3.48 2.78
CA LYS A 65 -2.12 -4.59 3.73
C LYS A 65 -3.39 -5.45 3.66
N THR A 66 -4.55 -4.82 3.62
CA THR A 66 -5.84 -5.53 3.45
C THR A 66 -5.89 -6.24 2.10
N GLN A 67 -5.58 -5.56 1.00
CA GLN A 67 -5.56 -6.17 -0.34
C GLN A 67 -4.59 -7.36 -0.43
N MET A 68 -3.43 -7.29 0.21
CA MET A 68 -2.48 -8.40 0.25
C MET A 68 -3.01 -9.59 1.04
N GLN A 69 -3.68 -9.34 2.17
CA GLN A 69 -4.33 -10.41 2.95
C GLN A 69 -5.46 -11.07 2.15
N ASP A 70 -6.27 -10.26 1.49
CA ASP A 70 -7.35 -10.75 0.63
C ASP A 70 -6.82 -11.54 -0.56
N ASN A 71 -5.74 -11.07 -1.20
CA ASN A 71 -5.11 -11.77 -2.32
C ASN A 71 -4.49 -13.11 -1.88
N ARG A 72 -3.84 -13.15 -0.70
CA ARG A 72 -3.35 -14.41 -0.12
C ARG A 72 -4.49 -15.37 0.15
N ALA A 73 -5.58 -14.89 0.75
CA ALA A 73 -6.76 -15.71 1.00
C ALA A 73 -7.39 -16.20 -0.31
N TYR A 74 -7.53 -15.34 -1.31
CA TYR A 74 -8.02 -15.68 -2.65
C TYR A 74 -7.16 -16.76 -3.31
N THR A 75 -5.84 -16.59 -3.27
CA THR A 75 -4.90 -17.58 -3.81
C THR A 75 -5.00 -18.91 -3.08
N ALA A 76 -5.01 -18.89 -1.74
CA ALA A 76 -5.13 -20.10 -0.92
C ALA A 76 -6.44 -20.86 -1.20
N ARG A 77 -7.54 -20.12 -1.38
CA ARG A 77 -8.84 -20.64 -1.79
C ARG A 77 -8.79 -21.30 -3.16
N GLY A 78 -8.16 -20.66 -4.15
CA GLY A 78 -7.99 -21.23 -5.49
C GLY A 78 -7.21 -22.54 -5.46
N VAL A 79 -6.08 -22.59 -4.75
CA VAL A 79 -5.24 -23.78 -4.61
C VAL A 79 -5.95 -24.90 -3.84
N ALA A 80 -6.67 -24.58 -2.76
CA ALA A 80 -7.48 -25.56 -2.05
C ALA A 80 -8.57 -26.14 -2.97
N GLY A 81 -9.21 -25.30 -3.79
CA GLY A 81 -10.23 -25.71 -4.76
C GLY A 81 -9.68 -26.65 -5.84
N THR A 82 -8.50 -26.37 -6.39
CA THR A 82 -7.85 -27.27 -7.37
C THR A 82 -7.42 -28.57 -6.71
N ALA A 83 -6.87 -28.53 -5.49
CA ALA A 83 -6.58 -29.74 -4.72
C ALA A 83 -7.84 -30.59 -4.49
N ALA A 84 -8.98 -29.94 -4.20
CA ALA A 84 -10.26 -30.62 -4.07
C ALA A 84 -10.73 -31.26 -5.39
N LEU A 85 -10.55 -30.60 -6.54
CA LEU A 85 -10.85 -31.17 -7.87
C LEU A 85 -10.00 -32.40 -8.18
N ILE A 86 -8.72 -32.37 -7.79
CA ILE A 86 -7.79 -33.50 -7.96
C ILE A 86 -8.25 -34.71 -7.12
N GLY A 87 -8.76 -34.46 -5.92
CA GLY A 87 -9.28 -35.50 -5.03
C GLY A 87 -10.58 -36.17 -5.51
N ILE A 88 -11.21 -35.68 -6.58
CA ILE A 88 -12.44 -36.30 -7.12
C ILE A 88 -12.09 -37.65 -7.75
N PRO A 89 -12.68 -38.76 -7.26
CA PRO A 89 -12.44 -40.08 -7.83
C PRO A 89 -12.94 -40.16 -9.28
N GLU A 90 -12.14 -40.83 -10.12
CA GLU A 90 -12.46 -41.05 -11.53
C GLU A 90 -13.16 -42.40 -11.76
N VAL A 91 -13.80 -42.55 -12.92
CA VAL A 91 -14.22 -43.87 -13.41
C VAL A 91 -13.00 -44.81 -13.46
N SER A 92 -13.14 -45.96 -12.81
CA SER A 92 -12.19 -47.07 -12.85
C SER A 92 -12.89 -48.35 -13.34
N GLY A 93 -12.19 -49.18 -14.12
CA GLY A 93 -12.73 -50.44 -14.68
C GLY A 93 -13.74 -50.25 -15.82
N ALA A 94 -14.71 -51.17 -15.94
CA ALA A 94 -15.71 -51.21 -17.02
C ALA A 94 -16.83 -50.15 -16.91
N GLY A 95 -16.77 -49.26 -15.93
CA GLY A 95 -17.74 -48.18 -15.77
C GLY A 95 -17.70 -47.20 -16.94
N LYS A 96 -18.87 -46.66 -17.32
CA LYS A 96 -18.99 -45.62 -18.36
C LYS A 96 -19.03 -44.20 -17.79
N PHE A 97 -19.46 -44.05 -16.53
CA PHE A 97 -19.67 -42.77 -15.85
C PHE A 97 -19.37 -42.88 -14.36
N ALA A 98 -18.78 -41.83 -13.78
CA ALA A 98 -18.60 -41.68 -12.34
C ALA A 98 -18.86 -40.23 -11.93
N LEU A 99 -19.46 -40.07 -10.76
CA LEU A 99 -19.61 -38.80 -10.08
C LEU A 99 -18.86 -38.91 -8.75
N GLY A 100 -18.12 -37.87 -8.39
CA GLY A 100 -17.31 -37.85 -7.19
C GLY A 100 -17.36 -36.49 -6.50
N LEU A 101 -17.00 -36.54 -5.22
CA LEU A 101 -16.72 -35.36 -4.41
C LEU A 101 -15.27 -35.45 -3.93
N GLY A 102 -14.61 -34.30 -3.89
CA GLY A 102 -13.25 -34.17 -3.40
C GLY A 102 -13.14 -33.03 -2.40
N THR A 103 -12.15 -33.11 -1.52
CA THR A 103 -11.82 -32.03 -0.59
C THR A 103 -10.34 -31.71 -0.70
N GLY A 104 -9.99 -30.46 -0.42
CA GLY A 104 -8.63 -29.97 -0.53
C GLY A 104 -8.40 -28.91 0.54
N SER A 105 -7.16 -28.80 0.99
CA SER A 105 -6.78 -27.76 1.93
C SER A 105 -5.43 -27.18 1.55
N TYR A 106 -5.28 -25.88 1.76
CA TYR A 106 -4.03 -25.16 1.54
C TYR A 106 -3.99 -23.93 2.43
N ASP A 107 -2.88 -23.72 3.14
CA ASP A 107 -2.64 -22.54 4.00
C ASP A 107 -3.80 -22.28 4.99
N GLY A 108 -4.30 -23.33 5.64
CA GLY A 108 -5.41 -23.26 6.61
C GLY A 108 -6.80 -23.05 6.00
N THR A 109 -6.92 -22.91 4.68
CA THR A 109 -8.19 -22.79 3.96
C THR A 109 -8.64 -24.15 3.44
N GLY A 110 -9.90 -24.52 3.70
CA GLY A 110 -10.53 -25.72 3.16
C GLY A 110 -11.38 -25.44 1.93
N ALA A 111 -11.47 -26.42 1.04
CA ALA A 111 -12.34 -26.41 -0.12
C ALA A 111 -12.94 -27.78 -0.39
N PHE A 112 -14.08 -27.77 -1.07
CA PHE A 112 -14.74 -28.97 -1.56
C PHE A 112 -14.99 -28.84 -3.06
N ALA A 113 -15.09 -29.97 -3.73
CA ALA A 113 -15.31 -30.07 -5.16
C ALA A 113 -16.28 -31.19 -5.49
N VAL A 114 -17.00 -31.01 -6.58
CA VAL A 114 -17.87 -32.00 -7.19
C VAL A 114 -17.56 -32.10 -8.67
N GLY A 115 -17.58 -33.30 -9.21
CA GLY A 115 -17.25 -33.50 -10.62
C GLY A 115 -17.56 -34.89 -11.09
N GLY A 116 -17.47 -35.06 -12.39
CA GLY A 116 -17.75 -36.32 -13.06
C GLY A 116 -16.66 -36.67 -14.06
N SER A 117 -16.64 -37.94 -14.41
CA SER A 117 -15.82 -38.44 -15.51
C SER A 117 -16.59 -39.47 -16.34
N VAL A 118 -16.29 -39.52 -17.63
CA VAL A 118 -16.97 -40.35 -18.62
C VAL A 118 -15.93 -41.06 -19.46
N ASN A 119 -16.06 -42.38 -19.58
CA ASN A 119 -15.31 -43.16 -20.56
C ASN A 119 -16.13 -43.22 -21.85
N ILE A 120 -15.66 -42.55 -22.91
CA ILE A 120 -16.30 -42.60 -24.23
C ILE A 120 -15.98 -43.95 -24.88
N ASN A 121 -14.70 -44.35 -24.83
CA ASN A 121 -14.19 -45.65 -25.25
C ASN A 121 -13.09 -46.08 -24.26
N GLU A 122 -12.56 -47.30 -24.39
CA GLU A 122 -11.39 -47.77 -23.60
C GLU A 122 -10.17 -46.85 -23.76
N GLN A 123 -10.10 -46.15 -24.89
CA GLN A 123 -9.01 -45.24 -25.23
C GLN A 123 -9.27 -43.79 -24.84
N ILE A 124 -10.51 -43.36 -24.57
CA ILE A 124 -10.85 -41.93 -24.37
C ILE A 124 -11.64 -41.72 -23.08
N LYS A 125 -11.10 -40.90 -22.17
CA LYS A 125 -11.77 -40.45 -20.95
C LYS A 125 -11.92 -38.93 -20.95
N LEU A 126 -13.07 -38.44 -20.50
CA LEU A 126 -13.35 -37.03 -20.24
C LEU A 126 -13.62 -36.81 -18.74
N LYS A 127 -13.16 -35.70 -18.18
CA LYS A 127 -13.41 -35.25 -16.80
C LYS A 127 -13.92 -33.82 -16.78
N PHE A 128 -14.77 -33.50 -15.82
CA PHE A 128 -15.24 -32.16 -15.54
C PHE A 128 -15.53 -32.01 -14.05
N GLY A 129 -15.44 -30.80 -13.52
CA GLY A 129 -15.79 -30.54 -12.12
C GLY A 129 -15.74 -29.07 -11.74
N ALA A 130 -16.37 -28.77 -10.61
CA ALA A 130 -16.36 -27.46 -9.98
C ALA A 130 -15.97 -27.59 -8.50
N ALA A 131 -15.21 -26.63 -7.99
CA ALA A 131 -14.83 -26.53 -6.59
C ALA A 131 -15.16 -25.17 -6.02
N LYS A 132 -15.34 -25.11 -4.70
CA LYS A 132 -15.48 -23.87 -3.96
C LYS A 132 -14.75 -23.98 -2.62
N ALA A 133 -13.97 -22.96 -2.31
CA ALA A 133 -13.33 -22.82 -1.00
C ALA A 133 -14.19 -21.99 -0.05
N SER A 134 -13.96 -22.11 1.26
CA SER A 134 -14.70 -21.35 2.27
C SER A 134 -14.56 -19.84 2.06
N GLY A 135 -15.66 -19.18 1.67
CA GLY A 135 -15.71 -17.74 1.39
C GLY A 135 -15.06 -17.31 0.07
N GLY A 136 -14.77 -18.23 -0.85
CA GLY A 136 -14.14 -17.97 -2.15
C GLY A 136 -15.06 -18.14 -3.36
N GLU A 137 -14.53 -17.78 -4.53
CA GLU A 137 -15.16 -18.03 -5.83
C GLU A 137 -15.12 -19.51 -6.21
N ALA A 138 -15.96 -19.89 -7.18
CA ALA A 138 -15.97 -21.24 -7.73
C ALA A 138 -14.87 -21.41 -8.78
N VAL A 139 -14.16 -22.52 -8.74
CA VAL A 139 -13.16 -22.93 -9.73
C VAL A 139 -13.75 -24.05 -10.58
N TYR A 140 -13.61 -23.98 -11.90
CA TYR A 140 -14.14 -24.98 -12.83
C TYR A 140 -12.98 -25.62 -13.60
N SER A 141 -13.11 -26.91 -13.91
CA SER A 141 -12.13 -27.63 -14.71
C SER A 141 -12.79 -28.65 -15.64
N ALA A 142 -12.16 -28.87 -16.79
CA ALA A 142 -12.48 -29.95 -17.70
C ALA A 142 -11.19 -30.46 -18.34
N GLY A 143 -11.13 -31.74 -18.67
CA GLY A 143 -9.96 -32.36 -19.29
C GLY A 143 -10.31 -33.66 -19.99
N PHE A 144 -9.44 -34.10 -20.89
CA PHE A 144 -9.58 -35.37 -21.59
C PHE A 144 -8.25 -36.12 -21.62
N ARG A 145 -8.32 -37.44 -21.81
CA ARG A 145 -7.15 -38.32 -21.92
C ARG A 145 -7.36 -39.31 -23.06
N ILE A 146 -6.31 -39.56 -23.82
CA ILE A 146 -6.24 -40.59 -24.86
C ILE A 146 -5.20 -41.64 -24.47
N GLN A 147 -5.48 -42.93 -24.69
CA GLN A 147 -4.58 -44.05 -24.40
C GLN A 147 -4.53 -45.01 -25.61
N TRP A 148 -3.34 -45.44 -26.01
CA TRP A 148 -3.09 -46.42 -27.07
C TRP A 148 -2.30 -47.62 -26.54
#